data_AF-A0A3R7FVJ8-F1
#
_entry.id   AF-A0A3R7FVJ8-F1
#
_cell.length_a   1.000
_cell.length_b   1.000
_cell.length_c   1.000
_cell.angle_alpha   90.00
_cell.angle_beta   90.00
_cell.angle_gamma   90.00
#
_symmetry.space_group_name_H-M   'P 1'
#
loop_
_entity.id
_entity.type
_entity.pdbx_description
1 polymer ?
#
loop_
_entity_poly.entity_id
_entity_poly.type
_entity_poly.pdbx_seq_one_letter_code
_entity_poly.pdbx_strand_id
1 'polypeptide(L)'
;MIGIDPALTVVVAGCALALSAAVGLVAHESAHALVLRLARVEYTVSYFPGRDGVLGRLASCPWAVVEPTPTGREPAWILRLAALAPTLLALPVLAAGLTMDLTAETPVLSAVAIGWLACSIPSPQDFSVAFYAHRLLAETRDAANAAVSFSRAD
;
A
#
# COMPACT_ATOMS: atom_id res chain seq x y z
N MET A 1 7.99 17.62 -36.80
CA MET A 1 7.00 17.47 -35.71
C MET A 1 6.02 16.40 -36.16
N ILE A 2 6.27 15.13 -35.81
CA ILE A 2 5.35 14.03 -36.15
C ILE A 2 4.11 14.26 -35.30
N GLY A 3 3.01 14.69 -35.93
CA GLY A 3 1.73 14.88 -35.26
C GLY A 3 1.21 13.52 -34.84
N ILE A 4 1.49 13.13 -33.59
CA ILE A 4 0.85 11.97 -32.98
C ILE A 4 -0.62 12.34 -32.83
N ASP A 5 -1.51 11.51 -33.36
CA ASP A 5 -2.95 11.73 -33.22
C ASP A 5 -3.30 11.93 -31.74
N PRO A 6 -4.10 12.96 -31.38
CA PRO A 6 -4.45 13.22 -29.99
C PRO A 6 -5.14 12.02 -29.35
N ALA A 7 -5.92 11.26 -30.13
CA ALA A 7 -6.53 10.01 -29.70
C ALA A 7 -5.49 8.94 -29.32
N LEU A 8 -4.44 8.77 -30.14
CA LEU A 8 -3.35 7.83 -29.86
C LEU A 8 -2.59 8.23 -28.59
N THR A 9 -2.34 9.52 -28.41
CA THR A 9 -1.69 10.05 -27.19
C THR A 9 -2.48 9.71 -25.94
N VAL A 10 -3.81 9.88 -25.96
CA VAL A 10 -4.68 9.55 -24.83
C VAL A 10 -4.66 8.06 -24.52
N VAL A 11 -4.72 7.19 -25.54
CA VAL A 11 -4.64 5.73 -25.35
C VAL A 11 -3.31 5.34 -24.72
N VAL A 12 -2.19 5.86 -25.23
CA VAL A 12 -0.86 5.58 -24.69
C VAL A 12 -0.73 6.07 -23.24
N ALA A 13 -1.20 7.29 -22.95
CA ALA A 13 -1.19 7.84 -21.60
C ALA A 13 -2.08 7.01 -20.65
N GLY A 14 -3.26 6.57 -21.09
CA GLY A 14 -4.14 5.71 -20.31
C GLY A 14 -3.51 4.35 -20.00
N CYS A 15 -2.86 3.72 -20.97
CA CYS A 15 -2.09 2.49 -20.76
C CYS A 15 -0.93 2.71 -19.78
N ALA A 16 -0.19 3.81 -19.92
CA ALA A 16 0.91 4.15 -19.03
C ALA A 16 0.42 4.40 -17.59
N LEU A 17 -0.73 5.06 -17.42
CA LEU A 17 -1.39 5.22 -16.11
C LEU A 17 -1.75 3.87 -15.49
N ALA A 18 -2.41 2.99 -16.25
CA ALA A 18 -2.82 1.68 -15.76
C ALA A 18 -1.62 0.79 -15.37
N LEU A 19 -0.57 0.79 -16.19
CA LEU A 19 0.67 0.07 -15.89
C LEU A 19 1.38 0.65 -14.66
N SER A 20 1.48 1.98 -14.58
CA SER A 20 2.09 2.66 -13.43
C SER A 20 1.34 2.34 -12.13
N ALA A 21 0.00 2.38 -12.14
CA ALA A 21 -0.81 2.03 -10.99
C ALA A 21 -0.64 0.55 -10.60
N ALA A 22 -0.59 -0.37 -11.57
CA ALA A 22 -0.37 -1.79 -11.29
C ALA A 22 1.00 -2.04 -10.62
N VAL A 23 2.07 -1.43 -11.12
CA VAL A 23 3.40 -1.52 -10.52
C VAL A 23 3.42 -0.81 -9.16
N GLY A 24 2.78 0.36 -9.05
CA GLY A 24 2.67 1.12 -7.81
C GLY A 24 1.96 0.36 -6.70
N LEU A 25 0.91 -0.41 -7.01
CA LEU A 25 0.23 -1.28 -6.06
C LEU A 25 1.15 -2.40 -5.55
N VAL A 26 1.93 -3.03 -6.43
CA VAL A 26 2.91 -4.03 -5.99
C VAL A 26 3.96 -3.40 -5.08
N ALA A 27 4.44 -2.21 -5.42
CA ALA A 27 5.38 -1.46 -4.60
C ALA A 27 4.76 -1.04 -3.24
N HIS A 28 3.48 -0.68 -3.21
CA HIS A 28 2.72 -0.31 -2.02
C HIS A 28 2.69 -1.45 -1.01
N GLU A 29 2.23 -2.62 -1.43
CA GLU A 29 2.17 -3.81 -0.58
C GLU A 29 3.57 -4.28 -0.14
N SER A 30 4.55 -4.15 -1.04
CA SER A 30 5.95 -4.45 -0.73
C SER A 30 6.53 -3.51 0.34
N ALA A 31 6.10 -2.24 0.37
CA ALA A 31 6.55 -1.27 1.37
C ALA A 31 6.07 -1.66 2.77
N HIS A 32 4.80 -2.07 2.92
CA HIS A 32 4.29 -2.63 4.17
C HIS A 32 5.08 -3.86 4.61
N ALA A 33 5.24 -4.83 3.70
CA ALA A 33 5.95 -6.08 3.98
C ALA A 33 7.43 -5.84 4.36
N LEU A 34 8.10 -4.88 3.73
CA LEU A 34 9.48 -4.51 4.03
C LEU A 34 9.61 -4.01 5.48
N VAL A 35 8.75 -3.09 5.91
CA VAL A 35 8.81 -2.55 7.28
C VAL A 35 8.51 -3.64 8.31
N LEU A 36 7.51 -4.48 8.08
CA LEU A 36 7.17 -5.59 8.98
C LEU A 36 8.31 -6.62 9.06
N ARG A 37 8.93 -6.95 7.91
CA ARG A 37 10.09 -7.85 7.85
C ARG A 37 11.30 -7.28 8.58
N LEU A 38 11.60 -5.99 8.41
CA LEU A 38 12.68 -5.31 9.14
C LEU A 38 12.43 -5.29 10.65
N ALA A 39 11.16 -5.16 11.04
CA ALA A 39 10.73 -5.21 12.43
C ALA A 39 10.61 -6.63 13.02
N ARG A 40 10.78 -7.68 12.20
CA ARG A 40 10.56 -9.10 12.57
C ARG A 40 9.16 -9.37 13.15
N VAL A 41 8.16 -8.66 12.64
CA VAL A 41 6.75 -8.92 12.94
C VAL A 41 6.26 -10.01 12.00
N GLU A 42 5.60 -11.03 12.54
CA GLU A 42 4.95 -12.05 11.71
C GLU A 42 3.79 -11.40 10.94
N TYR A 43 3.70 -11.72 9.65
CA TYR A 43 2.64 -11.20 8.79
C TYR A 43 2.17 -12.28 7.83
N THR A 44 0.89 -12.25 7.51
CA THR A 44 0.28 -13.07 6.47
C THR A 44 0.05 -12.20 5.25
N VAL A 45 0.32 -12.75 4.06
CA VAL A 45 0.00 -12.09 2.79
C VAL A 45 -1.16 -12.84 2.17
N SER A 46 -2.31 -12.19 2.07
CA SER A 46 -3.48 -12.73 1.39
C SER A 46 -3.60 -12.07 0.03
N TYR A 47 -3.54 -12.89 -1.04
CA TYR A 47 -3.73 -12.41 -2.42
C TYR A 47 -5.19 -12.58 -2.83
N PHE A 48 -5.80 -11.51 -3.35
CA PHE A 48 -7.20 -11.46 -3.80
C PHE A 48 -8.23 -11.90 -2.75
N PRO A 49 -8.28 -11.26 -1.57
CA PRO A 49 -9.24 -11.63 -0.55
C PRO A 49 -10.70 -11.45 -1.04
N GLY A 50 -11.46 -12.55 -1.03
CA GLY A 50 -12.91 -12.51 -1.00
C GLY A 50 -13.69 -12.46 -2.33
N ARG A 51 -13.10 -12.78 -3.50
CA ARG A 51 -13.88 -12.86 -4.77
C ARG A 51 -13.41 -13.92 -5.76
N ASP A 52 -14.38 -14.65 -6.32
CA ASP A 52 -14.19 -15.57 -7.44
C ASP A 52 -14.25 -14.83 -8.81
N GLY A 53 -13.41 -15.25 -9.76
CA GLY A 53 -13.42 -14.76 -11.15
C GLY A 53 -12.30 -13.76 -11.51
N VAL A 54 -11.94 -13.66 -12.80
CA VAL A 54 -10.80 -12.84 -13.28
C VAL A 54 -11.15 -11.34 -13.30
N LEU A 55 -12.34 -10.97 -13.80
CA LEU A 55 -12.79 -9.57 -13.77
C LEU A 55 -13.05 -9.07 -12.36
N GLY A 56 -13.61 -9.91 -11.48
CA GLY A 56 -13.86 -9.57 -10.08
C GLY A 56 -12.55 -9.27 -9.33
N ARG A 57 -11.51 -10.08 -9.58
CA ARG A 57 -10.16 -9.90 -9.03
C ARG A 57 -9.45 -8.66 -9.57
N LEU A 58 -9.57 -8.36 -10.85
CA LEU A 58 -8.98 -7.16 -11.46
C LEU A 58 -9.70 -5.88 -11.05
N ALA A 59 -11.01 -5.94 -10.77
CA ALA A 59 -11.80 -4.77 -10.36
C ALA A 59 -11.84 -4.55 -8.84
N SER A 60 -11.42 -5.51 -8.02
CA SER A 60 -11.48 -5.41 -6.56
C SER A 60 -10.18 -4.88 -5.97
N CYS A 61 -10.21 -3.72 -5.32
CA CYS A 61 -9.21 -3.38 -4.32
C CYS A 61 -9.68 -3.93 -2.96
N PRO A 62 -8.79 -4.49 -2.13
CA PRO A 62 -7.34 -4.67 -2.34
C PRO A 62 -6.96 -5.97 -3.10
N TRP A 63 -5.89 -5.94 -3.91
CA TRP A 63 -5.37 -7.10 -4.66
C TRP A 63 -4.45 -8.00 -3.84
N ALA A 64 -3.77 -7.44 -2.85
CA ALA A 64 -3.09 -8.18 -1.80
C ALA A 64 -3.31 -7.42 -0.49
N VAL A 65 -3.34 -8.14 0.62
CA VAL A 65 -3.44 -7.58 1.95
C VAL A 65 -2.34 -8.20 2.79
N VAL A 66 -1.54 -7.33 3.41
CA VAL A 66 -0.55 -7.72 4.40
C VAL A 66 -1.16 -7.53 5.79
N GLU A 67 -1.60 -8.61 6.41
CA GLU A 67 -2.16 -8.59 7.76
C GLU A 67 -1.05 -8.92 8.78
N PRO A 68 -0.66 -7.98 9.65
CA PRO A 68 0.25 -8.29 10.73
C PRO A 68 -0.46 -9.18 11.77
N THR A 69 0.24 -10.16 12.31
CA THR A 69 -0.22 -10.99 13.44
C THR A 69 0.53 -10.58 14.71
N PRO A 70 0.19 -9.42 15.31
CA PRO A 70 0.92 -8.89 16.45
C PRO A 70 0.75 -9.78 17.68
N THR A 71 1.84 -9.99 18.41
CA THR A 71 1.83 -10.77 19.67
C THR A 71 1.46 -9.91 20.89
N GLY A 72 1.13 -8.63 20.67
CA GLY A 72 0.85 -7.65 21.73
C GLY A 72 2.10 -7.16 22.48
N ARG A 73 3.29 -7.65 22.09
CA ARG A 73 4.59 -7.25 22.65
C ARG A 73 5.33 -6.24 21.78
N GLU A 74 4.91 -6.06 20.53
CA GLU A 74 5.56 -5.09 19.65
C GLU A 74 5.19 -3.65 20.05
N PRO A 75 6.14 -2.71 19.96
CA PRO A 75 5.84 -1.32 20.21
C PRO A 75 4.96 -0.74 19.09
N ALA A 76 3.94 0.02 19.49
CA ALA A 76 2.94 0.59 18.56
C ALA A 76 3.56 1.39 17.40
N TRP A 77 4.73 2.01 17.59
CA TRP A 77 5.39 2.79 16.53
C TRP A 77 5.79 1.94 15.31
N ILE A 78 6.04 0.64 15.48
CA ILE A 78 6.35 -0.25 14.36
C ILE A 78 5.13 -0.38 13.43
N LEU A 79 3.95 -0.61 14.01
CA LEU A 79 2.70 -0.68 13.25
C LEU A 79 2.38 0.65 12.57
N ARG A 80 2.71 1.78 13.21
CA ARG A 80 2.57 3.10 12.59
C ARG A 80 3.49 3.29 11.39
N LEU A 81 4.75 2.91 11.52
CA LEU A 81 5.70 2.98 10.41
C LEU A 81 5.31 2.04 9.28
N ALA A 82 4.84 0.82 9.60
CA ALA A 82 4.36 -0.11 8.60
C ALA A 82 3.18 0.49 7.84
N ALA A 83 2.17 1.05 8.53
CA ALA A 83 1.02 1.69 7.92
C ALA A 83 1.35 2.92 7.06
N LEU A 84 2.39 3.69 7.43
CA LEU A 84 2.82 4.87 6.69
C LEU A 84 3.87 4.57 5.62
N ALA A 85 4.38 3.34 5.53
CA ALA A 85 5.44 2.95 4.60
C ALA A 85 5.15 3.32 3.13
N PRO A 86 3.91 3.18 2.61
CA PRO A 86 3.63 3.51 1.21
C PRO A 86 3.85 4.98 0.85
N THR A 87 3.80 5.89 1.83
CA THR A 87 4.04 7.33 1.59
C THR A 87 5.44 7.58 1.02
N LEU A 88 6.41 6.69 1.30
CA LEU A 88 7.76 6.77 0.76
C LEU A 88 7.81 6.60 -0.76
N LEU A 89 6.78 6.01 -1.38
CA LEU A 89 6.69 5.91 -2.84
C LEU A 89 6.55 7.28 -3.51
N ALA A 90 6.17 8.34 -2.78
CA ALA A 90 6.17 9.70 -3.34
C ALA A 90 7.59 10.24 -3.62
N LEU A 91 8.60 9.76 -2.88
CA LEU A 91 9.98 10.26 -2.96
C LEU A 91 10.59 10.26 -4.37
N PRO A 92 10.55 9.16 -5.16
CA PRO A 92 11.12 9.16 -6.51
C PRO A 92 10.49 10.22 -7.43
N VAL A 93 9.16 10.44 -7.34
CA VAL A 93 8.47 11.44 -8.17
C VAL A 93 8.82 12.86 -7.73
N LEU A 94 8.88 13.11 -6.42
CA LEU A 94 9.29 14.41 -5.89
C LEU A 94 10.76 14.71 -6.23
N ALA A 95 11.66 13.73 -6.11
CA ALA A 95 13.06 13.87 -6.48
C ALA A 95 13.25 14.12 -7.98
N ALA A 96 12.46 13.44 -8.83
CA ALA A 96 12.43 13.71 -10.26
C ALA A 96 11.96 15.13 -10.56
N GLY A 97 10.89 15.61 -9.91
CA GLY A 97 10.39 16.97 -10.09
C GLY A 97 11.36 18.07 -9.64
N LEU A 98 12.29 17.76 -8.73
CA LEU A 98 13.36 18.69 -8.32
C LEU A 98 14.56 18.71 -9.28
N THR A 99 14.72 17.69 -10.12
CA THR A 99 15.90 17.49 -10.97
C THR A 99 15.62 17.58 -12.46
N MET A 100 14.36 17.37 -12.88
CA MET A 100 13.94 17.44 -14.27
C MET A 100 13.40 18.82 -14.64
N ASP A 101 13.65 19.21 -15.89
CA ASP A 101 13.06 20.41 -16.49
C ASP A 101 11.57 20.13 -16.80
N LEU A 102 10.69 20.65 -15.95
CA LEU A 102 9.23 20.49 -16.03
C LEU A 102 8.61 21.13 -17.29
N THR A 103 9.39 21.83 -18.10
CA THR A 103 8.92 22.39 -19.38
C THR A 103 8.84 21.35 -20.49
N ALA A 104 9.43 20.15 -20.30
CA ALA A 104 9.39 19.03 -21.23
C ALA A 104 8.34 17.95 -20.89
N GLU A 105 7.40 18.26 -19.99
CA GLU A 105 6.38 17.32 -19.53
C GLU A 105 5.50 16.82 -20.67
N THR A 106 5.38 15.49 -20.78
CA THR A 106 4.51 14.83 -21.77
C THR A 106 3.29 14.23 -21.08
N PRO A 107 2.13 14.11 -21.76
CA PRO A 107 0.94 13.48 -21.19
C PRO A 107 1.19 12.07 -20.65
N VAL A 108 2.11 11.33 -21.27
CA VAL A 108 2.52 10.00 -20.84
C VAL A 108 3.29 10.05 -19.52
N LEU A 109 4.26 10.98 -19.39
CA LEU A 109 5.02 11.16 -18.16
C LEU A 109 4.11 11.56 -17.00
N SER A 110 3.19 12.51 -17.23
CA SER A 110 2.20 12.91 -16.23
C SER A 110 1.30 11.74 -15.81
N ALA A 111 0.84 10.93 -16.77
CA ALA A 111 0.05 9.74 -16.48
C ALA A 111 0.80 8.70 -15.63
N VAL A 112 2.09 8.47 -15.90
CA VAL A 112 2.94 7.60 -15.07
C VAL A 112 3.07 8.17 -13.66
N ALA A 113 3.40 9.45 -13.53
CA ALA A 113 3.56 10.12 -12.24
C ALA A 113 2.26 10.08 -11.40
N ILE A 114 1.12 10.35 -12.02
CA ILE A 114 -0.20 10.29 -11.37
C ILE A 114 -0.51 8.87 -10.90
N GLY A 115 -0.34 7.86 -11.78
CA GLY A 115 -0.59 6.45 -11.43
C GLY A 115 0.27 5.99 -10.26
N TRP A 116 1.54 6.42 -10.22
CA TRP A 116 2.47 6.08 -9.14
C TRP A 116 2.13 6.81 -7.84
N LEU A 117 1.88 8.12 -7.89
CA LEU A 117 1.55 8.93 -6.72
C LEU A 117 0.22 8.51 -6.09
N ALA A 118 -0.77 8.10 -6.89
CA ALA A 118 -2.02 7.54 -6.38
C ALA A 118 -1.76 6.35 -5.45
N CYS A 119 -0.77 5.51 -5.78
CA CYS A 119 -0.36 4.38 -4.95
C CYS A 119 0.49 4.77 -3.73
N SER A 120 0.93 6.02 -3.57
CA SER A 120 1.61 6.45 -2.34
C SER A 120 0.65 6.85 -1.21
N ILE A 121 -0.65 6.95 -1.51
CA ILE A 121 -1.67 7.36 -0.55
C ILE A 121 -2.05 6.16 0.32
N PRO A 122 -1.89 6.24 1.65
CA PRO A 122 -2.31 5.16 2.55
C PRO A 122 -3.82 4.96 2.50
N SER A 123 -4.28 3.72 2.66
CA SER A 123 -5.72 3.44 2.73
C SER A 123 -6.34 3.99 4.02
N PRO A 124 -7.68 4.12 4.10
CA PRO A 124 -8.35 4.48 5.36
C PRO A 124 -8.03 3.54 6.53
N GLN A 125 -7.78 2.26 6.24
CA GLN A 125 -7.38 1.28 7.24
C GLN A 125 -5.96 1.55 7.74
N ASP A 126 -5.02 1.84 6.85
CA ASP A 126 -3.64 2.21 7.21
C ASP A 126 -3.59 3.47 8.05
N PHE A 127 -4.37 4.50 7.67
CA PHE A 127 -4.51 5.70 8.49
C PHE A 127 -5.05 5.38 9.89
N SER A 128 -6.03 4.48 9.99
CA SER A 128 -6.57 4.06 11.28
C SER A 128 -5.50 3.36 12.13
N VAL A 129 -4.69 2.48 11.55
CA VAL A 129 -3.56 1.83 12.23
C VAL A 129 -2.51 2.87 12.65
N ALA A 130 -2.16 3.81 11.78
CA ALA A 130 -1.16 4.85 12.07
C ALA A 130 -1.51 5.68 13.32
N PHE A 131 -2.79 6.00 13.54
CA PHE A 131 -3.22 6.75 14.72
C PHE A 131 -3.58 5.85 15.91
N TYR A 132 -4.25 4.72 15.67
CA TYR A 132 -4.88 3.89 16.70
C TYR A 132 -4.17 2.55 16.98
N ALA A 133 -2.95 2.30 16.48
CA ALA A 133 -2.18 1.08 16.75
C ALA A 133 -2.10 0.67 18.23
N HIS A 134 -2.03 1.65 19.14
CA HIS A 134 -1.98 1.43 20.58
C HIS A 134 -3.25 0.76 21.13
N ARG A 135 -4.43 1.07 20.56
CA ARG A 135 -5.71 0.46 20.95
C ARG A 135 -5.79 -0.98 20.46
N LEU A 136 -5.38 -1.21 19.20
CA LEU A 136 -5.33 -2.55 18.60
C LEU A 136 -4.44 -3.51 19.41
N LEU A 137 -3.26 -3.04 19.84
CA LEU A 137 -2.36 -3.84 20.67
C LEU A 137 -2.92 -4.12 22.07
N ALA A 138 -3.62 -3.16 22.67
CA ALA A 138 -4.26 -3.35 23.97
C ALA A 138 -5.38 -4.39 23.90
N GLU A 139 -6.27 -4.28 22.91
CA GLU A 139 -7.35 -5.25 22.68
C GLU A 139 -6.82 -6.67 22.41
N THR A 140 -5.77 -6.78 21.59
CA THR A 140 -5.12 -8.07 21.30
C THR A 140 -4.52 -8.70 22.56
N ARG A 141 -3.86 -7.89 23.40
CA ARG A 141 -3.28 -8.36 24.66
C ARG A 141 -4.35 -8.80 25.66
N ASP A 142 -5.44 -8.05 25.77
CA ASP A 142 -6.53 -8.36 26.70
C ASP A 142 -7.27 -9.63 26.27
N ALA A 143 -7.49 -9.83 24.97
CA ALA A 143 -8.04 -11.07 24.41
C ALA A 143 -7.14 -12.29 24.69
N ALA A 144 -5.82 -12.14 24.50
CA ALA A 144 -4.86 -13.21 24.80
C ALA A 144 -4.87 -13.58 26.29
N ASN A 145 -4.91 -12.58 27.18
CA ASN A 145 -4.99 -12.81 28.63
C ASN A 145 -6.31 -13.48 29.04
N ALA A 146 -7.43 -13.09 28.44
CA ALA A 146 -8.73 -13.72 28.67
C ALA A 146 -8.71 -15.20 28.26
N ALA A 147 -8.17 -15.53 27.07
CA ALA A 147 -8.06 -16.90 26.59
C ALA A 147 -7.20 -17.78 27.52
N VAL A 148 -6.09 -17.25 28.03
CA VAL A 148 -5.25 -17.95 29.04
C VAL A 148 -5.99 -18.16 30.35
N SER A 149 -6.82 -17.20 30.78
CA SER A 149 -7.62 -17.34 32.00
C SER A 149 -8.68 -18.44 31.88
N PHE A 150 -9.34 -18.56 30.73
CA PHE A 150 -10.32 -19.63 30.48
C PHE A 150 -9.65 -21.00 30.47
N SER A 151 -8.50 -21.15 29.80
CA SER A 151 -7.78 -22.43 29.73
C SER A 151 -7.23 -22.94 31.08
N ARG A 152 -7.11 -22.09 32.11
CA ARG A 152 -6.67 -22.49 33.46
C ARG A 152 -7.83 -22.83 34.40
N ALA A 153 -9.06 -22.55 34.01
CA ALA A 153 -10.25 -22.81 34.79
C ALA A 153 -10.88 -24.18 34.48
N ASP A 154 -10.34 -24.91 33.50
CA ASP A 154 -10.62 -26.31 33.15
C ASP A 154 -9.53 -27.24 33.72
#